data_AF-A0A010S2X4-F1
#
_entry.id   AF-A0A010S2X4-F1
#
_cell.length_a   1.000
_cell.length_b   1.000
_cell.length_c   1.000
_cell.angle_alpha   90.00
_cell.angle_beta   90.00
_cell.angle_gamma   90.00
#
_symmetry.space_group_name_H-M   'P 1'
#
loop_
_entity.id
_entity.type
_entity.pdbx_description
1 polymer ?
#
loop_
_entity_poly.entity_id
_entity_poly.type
_entity_poly.pdbx_seq_one_letter_code
_entity_poly.pdbx_strand_id
1 'polypeptide(L)'
;MSVFDSPNCTVPENAPVASDAGVAGRGVLLSFIITAGLALIISSSIIFQEMKGNPSNIRRKLLNSYSDQQILQGIGIACVGLARINVMVPYHFFIIWMLSNLSMAVHNATLLALVHDFRRDWVLRWLRQFLMFVNLTLNVVYGVFILQGVSKGMQESKLPVACVWVVGDEGKGNQRGLSYVGTVVVIIANALVFALASWYLHLRTQKFINIIKIIGILLMAASAVGAAVRCIIASDAFGNGPSYELSDQGERGWGFGQLLSLLVLLFPIVSMVEIMRGDIKVAPCDFSDGKMGDSTEMGNYRSSYQPNPFFGSQTNLFKRGV
;
A
#
# COMPACT_ATOMS: atom_id res chain seq x y z
N MET A 1 -5.04 -14.60 25.04
CA MET A 1 -6.37 -14.05 24.74
C MET A 1 -6.67 -14.34 23.29
N SER A 2 -7.74 -15.08 23.06
CA SER A 2 -8.23 -15.40 21.72
C SER A 2 -8.90 -14.18 21.11
N VAL A 3 -8.99 -14.12 19.77
CA VAL A 3 -9.78 -13.09 19.05
C VAL A 3 -11.26 -13.13 19.47
N PHE A 4 -11.72 -14.25 20.04
CA PHE A 4 -13.09 -14.48 20.45
C PHE A 4 -13.38 -14.15 21.93
N ASP A 5 -12.36 -13.80 22.72
CA ASP A 5 -12.57 -13.40 24.11
C ASP A 5 -13.17 -11.99 24.16
N SER A 6 -14.14 -11.76 25.05
CA SER A 6 -14.73 -10.42 25.23
C SER A 6 -13.67 -9.42 25.71
N PRO A 7 -13.63 -8.20 25.15
CA PRO A 7 -12.63 -7.21 25.52
C PRO A 7 -12.86 -6.72 26.96
N ASN A 8 -11.78 -6.59 27.73
CA ASN A 8 -11.84 -6.00 29.06
C ASN A 8 -11.92 -4.48 28.94
N CYS A 9 -13.12 -3.92 29.08
CA CYS A 9 -13.40 -2.49 28.94
C CYS A 9 -13.56 -1.75 30.28
N THR A 10 -13.14 -2.37 31.38
CA THR A 10 -13.23 -1.82 32.74
C THR A 10 -11.85 -1.60 33.37
N VAL A 11 -10.81 -1.50 32.54
CA VAL A 11 -9.42 -1.34 33.00
C VAL A 11 -9.25 0.04 33.65
N PRO A 12 -8.60 0.15 34.83
CA PRO A 12 -8.37 1.44 35.50
C PRO A 12 -7.58 2.41 34.61
N GLU A 13 -7.87 3.72 34.71
CA GLU A 13 -7.14 4.79 33.99
C GLU A 13 -5.62 4.78 34.23
N ASN A 14 -5.18 4.21 35.36
CA ASN A 14 -3.78 4.12 35.77
C ASN A 14 -3.07 2.84 35.30
N ALA A 15 -3.74 1.97 34.53
CA ALA A 15 -3.08 0.78 34.02
C ALA A 15 -1.93 1.14 33.05
N PRO A 16 -0.73 0.54 33.22
CA PRO A 16 0.38 0.75 32.30
C PRO A 16 0.03 0.19 30.91
N VAL A 17 0.23 0.99 29.86
CA VAL A 17 0.10 0.55 28.46
C VAL A 17 1.49 0.19 27.93
N ALA A 18 1.66 -1.07 27.54
CA ALA A 18 2.89 -1.54 26.93
C ALA A 18 3.05 -1.01 25.49
N SER A 19 4.28 -0.70 25.12
CA SER A 19 4.66 -0.34 23.76
C SER A 19 4.56 -1.55 22.82
N ASP A 20 4.30 -1.31 21.53
CA ASP A 20 4.34 -2.36 20.50
C ASP A 20 5.39 -2.01 19.44
N ALA A 21 6.64 -2.33 19.76
CA ALA A 21 7.79 -2.10 18.89
C ALA A 21 7.71 -2.85 17.54
N GLY A 22 6.87 -3.88 17.43
CA GLY A 22 6.64 -4.61 16.18
C GLY A 22 5.74 -3.85 15.19
N VAL A 23 4.91 -2.94 15.71
CA VAL A 23 3.94 -2.17 14.93
C VAL A 23 4.36 -0.70 14.80
N ALA A 24 4.61 -0.04 15.93
CA ALA A 24 4.94 1.38 16.01
C ALA A 24 6.43 1.64 16.27
N GLY A 25 7.26 0.61 16.17
CA GLY A 25 8.70 0.73 16.38
C GLY A 25 9.41 1.60 15.34
N ARG A 26 10.40 2.37 15.78
CA ARG A 26 11.18 3.30 14.92
C ARG A 26 11.66 2.66 13.61
N GLY A 27 12.26 1.47 13.67
CA GLY A 27 12.77 0.80 12.45
C GLY A 27 11.66 0.36 11.49
N VAL A 28 10.50 -0.06 12.02
CA VAL A 28 9.33 -0.43 11.19
C VAL A 28 8.79 0.81 10.48
N LEU A 29 8.58 1.91 11.19
CA LEU A 29 8.09 3.17 10.60
C LEU A 29 9.06 3.71 9.54
N LEU A 30 10.36 3.75 9.84
CA LEU A 30 11.38 4.18 8.89
C LEU A 30 11.42 3.27 7.65
N SER A 31 11.31 1.95 7.82
CA SER A 31 11.30 1.01 6.70
C SER A 31 10.16 1.30 5.72
N PHE A 32 8.95 1.58 6.23
CA PHE A 32 7.79 1.92 5.41
C PHE A 32 7.94 3.27 4.71
N ILE A 33 8.39 4.30 5.44
CA ILE A 33 8.55 5.66 4.92
C ILE A 33 9.62 5.69 3.82
N ILE A 34 10.77 5.05 4.06
CA ILE A 34 11.86 4.99 3.07
C ILE A 34 11.42 4.19 1.85
N THR A 35 10.79 3.02 2.03
CA THR A 35 10.29 2.20 0.92
C THR A 35 9.29 2.97 0.08
N ALA A 36 8.36 3.69 0.72
CA ALA A 36 7.38 4.52 0.02
C ALA A 36 8.05 5.66 -0.77
N GLY A 37 8.99 6.37 -0.13
CA GLY A 37 9.74 7.43 -0.78
C GLY A 37 10.50 6.95 -2.01
N LEU A 38 11.25 5.85 -1.88
CA LEU A 38 11.98 5.23 -2.98
C LEU A 38 11.03 4.79 -4.10
N ALA A 39 9.94 4.11 -3.78
CA ALA A 39 8.98 3.64 -4.78
C ALA A 39 8.31 4.80 -5.53
N LEU A 40 7.99 5.91 -4.86
CA LEU A 40 7.41 7.11 -5.50
C LEU A 40 8.43 7.85 -6.37
N ILE A 41 9.67 7.97 -5.92
CA ILE A 41 10.77 8.56 -6.71
C ILE A 41 11.00 7.72 -7.97
N ILE A 42 11.08 6.40 -7.83
CA ILE A 42 11.28 5.49 -8.96
C ILE A 42 10.07 5.56 -9.91
N SER A 43 8.84 5.54 -9.38
CA SER A 43 7.60 5.67 -10.18
C SER A 43 7.60 6.96 -11.01
N SER A 44 7.89 8.09 -10.36
CA SER A 44 8.00 9.40 -11.03
C SER A 44 9.09 9.35 -12.10
N SER A 45 10.26 8.82 -11.78
CA SER A 45 11.39 8.73 -12.71
C SER A 45 11.08 7.86 -13.93
N ILE A 46 10.29 6.79 -13.78
CA ILE A 46 9.83 5.95 -14.89
C ILE A 46 8.93 6.78 -15.79
N ILE A 47 7.86 7.37 -15.23
CA ILE A 47 6.89 8.18 -15.98
C ILE A 47 7.60 9.29 -16.78
N PHE A 48 8.53 10.03 -16.15
CA PHE A 48 9.26 11.10 -16.84
C PHE A 48 10.19 10.59 -17.96
N GLN A 49 10.80 9.40 -17.81
CA GLN A 49 11.65 8.85 -18.87
C GLN A 49 10.83 8.19 -20.00
N GLU A 50 9.66 7.62 -19.69
CA GLU A 50 8.71 7.15 -20.72
C GLU A 50 8.28 8.32 -21.62
N MET A 51 8.01 9.50 -21.04
CA MET A 51 7.70 10.70 -21.81
C MET A 51 8.85 11.17 -22.70
N LYS A 52 10.10 10.87 -22.33
CA LYS A 52 11.31 11.13 -23.13
C LYS A 52 11.64 10.00 -24.11
N GLY A 53 10.86 8.93 -24.16
CA GLY A 53 11.07 7.80 -25.06
C GLY A 53 12.14 6.78 -24.61
N ASN A 54 12.64 6.86 -23.37
CA ASN A 54 13.71 6.00 -22.88
C ASN A 54 13.19 5.02 -21.79
N PRO A 55 12.78 3.78 -22.15
CA PRO A 55 12.45 2.76 -21.17
C PRO A 55 13.67 2.36 -20.34
N SER A 56 13.45 2.08 -19.06
CA SER A 56 14.46 1.42 -18.23
C SER A 56 13.89 0.17 -17.57
N ASN A 57 14.37 -1.00 -17.98
CA ASN A 57 13.89 -2.28 -17.44
C ASN A 57 14.28 -2.45 -15.95
N ILE A 58 15.47 -1.96 -15.57
CA ILE A 58 16.00 -2.08 -14.21
C ILE A 58 15.11 -1.36 -13.19
N ARG A 59 14.76 -0.09 -13.45
CA ARG A 59 13.93 0.71 -12.52
C ARG A 59 12.53 0.13 -12.37
N ARG A 60 11.96 -0.45 -13.43
CA ARG A 60 10.65 -1.12 -13.37
C ARG A 60 10.68 -2.34 -12.48
N LYS A 61 11.70 -3.18 -12.63
CA LYS A 61 11.89 -4.37 -11.79
C LYS A 61 12.12 -4.00 -10.34
N LEU A 62 12.94 -2.99 -10.09
CA LEU A 62 13.21 -2.45 -8.75
C LEU A 62 11.92 -1.91 -8.10
N LEU A 63 11.13 -1.13 -8.86
CA LEU A 63 9.85 -0.61 -8.40
C LEU A 63 8.86 -1.73 -8.04
N ASN A 64 8.79 -2.76 -8.89
CA ASN A 64 7.93 -3.91 -8.65
C ASN A 64 8.33 -4.60 -7.33
N SER A 65 9.62 -4.82 -7.12
CA SER A 65 10.15 -5.46 -5.91
C SER A 65 9.91 -4.67 -4.62
N TYR A 66 10.14 -3.35 -4.61
CA TYR A 66 9.83 -2.51 -3.43
C TYR A 66 8.33 -2.51 -3.12
N SER A 67 7.49 -2.44 -4.16
CA SER A 67 6.03 -2.48 -4.02
C SER A 67 5.56 -3.86 -3.50
N ASP A 68 6.15 -4.97 -3.95
CA ASP A 68 5.82 -6.32 -3.46
C ASP A 68 6.24 -6.50 -1.98
N GLN A 69 7.39 -5.98 -1.58
CA GLN A 69 7.82 -5.99 -0.19
C GLN A 69 6.85 -5.20 0.69
N GLN A 70 6.49 -3.99 0.27
CA GLN A 70 5.63 -3.11 1.07
C GLN A 70 4.21 -3.65 1.22
N ILE A 71 3.64 -4.29 0.19
CA ILE A 71 2.28 -4.85 0.28
C ILE A 71 2.21 -6.02 1.26
N LEU A 72 3.20 -6.91 1.23
CA LEU A 72 3.25 -8.07 2.12
C LEU A 72 3.50 -7.65 3.57
N GLN A 73 4.44 -6.71 3.79
CA GLN A 73 4.69 -6.17 5.12
C GLN A 73 3.46 -5.41 5.66
N GLY A 74 2.77 -4.65 4.80
CA GLY A 74 1.56 -3.89 5.15
C GLY A 74 0.41 -4.80 5.58
N ILE A 75 0.13 -5.83 4.78
CA ILE A 75 -0.88 -6.84 5.12
C ILE A 75 -0.49 -7.57 6.41
N GLY A 76 0.78 -7.96 6.57
CA GLY A 76 1.26 -8.66 7.76
C GLY A 76 1.02 -7.86 9.05
N ILE A 77 1.39 -6.57 9.06
CA ILE A 77 1.18 -5.69 10.22
C ILE A 77 -0.32 -5.48 10.49
N ALA A 78 -1.14 -5.29 9.45
CA ALA A 78 -2.58 -5.16 9.59
C ALA A 78 -3.24 -6.44 10.13
N CYS A 79 -2.79 -7.62 9.72
CA CYS A 79 -3.26 -8.88 10.28
C CYS A 79 -2.88 -9.02 11.77
N VAL A 80 -1.65 -8.66 12.15
CA VAL A 80 -1.19 -8.71 13.55
C VAL A 80 -2.01 -7.76 14.43
N GLY A 81 -2.27 -6.54 13.97
CA GLY A 81 -3.07 -5.59 14.74
C GLY A 81 -4.52 -6.07 14.91
N LEU A 82 -5.16 -6.61 13.87
CA LEU A 82 -6.50 -7.19 13.99
C LEU A 82 -6.52 -8.43 14.91
N ALA A 83 -5.49 -9.27 14.88
CA ALA A 83 -5.37 -10.40 15.79
C ALA A 83 -5.25 -9.97 17.27
N ARG A 84 -4.76 -8.75 17.52
CA ARG A 84 -4.56 -8.16 18.84
C ARG A 84 -5.59 -7.08 19.20
N ILE A 85 -6.74 -7.06 18.54
CA ILE A 85 -7.76 -6.02 18.70
C ILE A 85 -8.29 -5.85 20.14
N ASN A 86 -8.28 -6.94 20.93
CA ASN A 86 -8.76 -6.96 22.32
C ASN A 86 -7.72 -6.46 23.33
N VAL A 87 -6.48 -6.20 22.90
CA VAL A 87 -5.38 -5.76 23.79
C VAL A 87 -4.68 -4.50 23.31
N MET A 88 -4.71 -4.22 22.01
CA MET A 88 -4.02 -3.10 21.41
C MET A 88 -4.83 -1.81 21.52
N VAL A 89 -4.15 -0.70 21.82
CA VAL A 89 -4.77 0.62 22.01
C VAL A 89 -5.06 1.33 20.67
N PRO A 90 -6.00 2.30 20.63
CA PRO A 90 -6.33 3.07 19.43
C PRO A 90 -5.14 3.74 18.75
N TYR A 91 -4.13 4.16 19.52
CA TYR A 91 -2.89 4.74 19.00
C TYR A 91 -2.17 3.82 18.00
N HIS A 92 -1.89 2.56 18.37
CA HIS A 92 -1.24 1.61 17.45
C HIS A 92 -2.11 1.31 16.23
N PHE A 93 -3.42 1.20 16.42
CA PHE A 93 -4.38 1.03 15.31
C PHE A 93 -4.32 2.21 14.33
N PHE A 94 -4.19 3.43 14.85
CA PHE A 94 -4.05 4.63 14.04
C PHE A 94 -2.75 4.64 13.24
N ILE A 95 -1.63 4.23 13.84
CA ILE A 95 -0.35 4.07 13.14
C ILE A 95 -0.45 3.04 12.02
N ILE A 96 -1.03 1.85 12.29
CA ILE A 96 -1.26 0.83 11.24
C ILE A 96 -2.09 1.39 10.09
N TRP A 97 -3.16 2.14 10.42
CA TRP A 97 -4.00 2.76 9.41
C TRP A 97 -3.20 3.76 8.57
N MET A 98 -2.34 4.59 9.16
CA MET A 98 -1.45 5.51 8.42
C MET A 98 -0.45 4.77 7.51
N LEU A 99 0.16 3.69 7.99
CA LEU A 99 1.07 2.85 7.19
C LEU A 99 0.33 2.19 6.00
N SER A 100 -0.90 1.75 6.22
CA SER A 100 -1.76 1.19 5.16
C SER A 100 -2.14 2.25 4.13
N ASN A 101 -2.45 3.50 4.54
CA ASN A 101 -2.67 4.62 3.63
C ASN A 101 -1.43 4.92 2.77
N LEU A 102 -0.26 4.95 3.40
CA LEU A 102 1.03 5.15 2.71
C LEU A 102 1.28 4.04 1.68
N SER A 103 1.06 2.78 2.06
CA SER A 103 1.17 1.62 1.17
C SER A 103 0.18 1.70 0.00
N MET A 104 -1.08 2.10 0.23
CA MET A 104 -2.07 2.29 -0.84
C MET A 104 -1.62 3.33 -1.87
N ALA A 105 -1.08 4.47 -1.43
CA ALA A 105 -0.56 5.50 -2.33
C ALA A 105 0.58 4.96 -3.22
N VAL A 106 1.51 4.21 -2.64
CA VAL A 106 2.62 3.59 -3.38
C VAL A 106 2.12 2.56 -4.38
N HIS A 107 1.19 1.70 -3.97
CA HIS A 107 0.60 0.68 -4.83
C HIS A 107 -0.12 1.31 -6.04
N ASN A 108 -0.96 2.31 -5.80
CA ASN A 108 -1.63 3.04 -6.88
C ASN A 108 -0.61 3.74 -7.80
N ALA A 109 0.45 4.34 -7.27
CA ALA A 109 1.53 4.93 -8.07
C ALA A 109 2.25 3.88 -8.93
N THR A 110 2.52 2.70 -8.38
CA THR A 110 3.16 1.61 -9.12
C THR A 110 2.28 1.04 -10.24
N LEU A 111 0.96 0.95 -10.06
CA LEU A 111 0.04 0.58 -11.14
C LEU A 111 0.09 1.58 -12.29
N LEU A 112 0.13 2.88 -11.98
CA LEU A 112 0.22 3.92 -13.00
C LEU A 112 1.55 3.88 -13.76
N ALA A 113 2.67 3.66 -13.06
CA ALA A 113 4.01 3.61 -13.66
C ALA A 113 4.26 2.33 -14.48
N LEU A 114 3.69 1.19 -14.07
CA LEU A 114 3.93 -0.14 -14.66
C LEU A 114 2.72 -0.68 -15.45
N VAL A 115 1.82 0.19 -15.89
CA VAL A 115 0.58 -0.19 -16.58
C VAL A 115 0.80 -1.08 -17.81
N HIS A 116 1.90 -0.90 -18.55
CA HIS A 116 2.24 -1.74 -19.70
C HIS A 116 2.70 -3.14 -19.29
N ASP A 117 3.50 -3.23 -18.22
CA ASP A 117 4.06 -4.48 -17.73
C ASP A 117 2.96 -5.40 -17.19
N PHE A 118 1.99 -4.83 -16.44
CA PHE A 118 0.85 -5.60 -15.93
C PHE A 118 -0.18 -5.98 -17.00
N ARG A 119 -0.22 -5.30 -18.14
CA ARG A 119 -1.08 -5.72 -19.27
C ARG A 119 -0.53 -6.95 -19.99
N ARG A 120 0.80 -7.12 -20.01
CA ARG A 120 1.46 -8.28 -20.61
C ARG A 120 1.23 -9.55 -19.79
N ASP A 121 1.39 -9.47 -18.48
CA ASP A 121 1.37 -10.64 -17.59
C ASP A 121 0.09 -10.69 -16.74
N TRP A 122 -0.93 -11.41 -17.22
CA TRP A 122 -2.25 -11.44 -16.57
C TRP A 122 -2.23 -12.03 -15.14
N VAL A 123 -1.41 -13.04 -14.87
CA VAL A 123 -1.31 -13.68 -13.53
C VAL A 123 -0.77 -12.68 -12.51
N LEU A 124 0.33 -12.00 -12.83
CA LEU A 124 0.94 -10.99 -11.95
C LEU A 124 -0.01 -9.82 -11.72
N ARG A 125 -0.77 -9.43 -12.75
CA ARG A 125 -1.84 -8.43 -12.62
C ARG A 125 -2.90 -8.86 -11.61
N TRP A 126 -3.46 -10.06 -11.74
CA TRP A 126 -4.51 -10.51 -10.83
C TRP A 126 -4.01 -10.72 -9.40
N LEU A 127 -2.82 -11.30 -9.22
CA LEU A 127 -2.21 -11.47 -7.91
C LEU A 127 -2.03 -10.10 -7.22
N ARG A 128 -1.46 -9.12 -7.93
CA ARG A 128 -1.24 -7.79 -7.40
C ARG A 128 -2.56 -7.06 -7.12
N GLN A 129 -3.52 -7.13 -8.04
CA GLN A 129 -4.85 -6.53 -7.88
C GLN A 129 -5.59 -7.12 -6.67
N PHE A 130 -5.46 -8.43 -6.46
CA PHE A 130 -6.01 -9.12 -5.30
C PHE A 130 -5.35 -8.68 -4.00
N LEU A 131 -4.01 -8.64 -3.94
CA LEU A 131 -3.30 -8.18 -2.75
C LEU A 131 -3.62 -6.70 -2.43
N MET A 132 -3.73 -5.85 -3.44
CA MET A 132 -4.14 -4.45 -3.25
C MET A 132 -5.59 -4.34 -2.77
N PHE A 133 -6.48 -5.20 -3.27
CA PHE A 133 -7.86 -5.27 -2.79
C PHE A 133 -7.91 -5.71 -1.32
N VAL A 134 -7.14 -6.73 -0.93
CA VAL A 134 -7.00 -7.14 0.49
C VAL A 134 -6.49 -5.98 1.35
N ASN A 135 -5.44 -5.28 0.91
CA ASN A 135 -4.92 -4.12 1.62
C ASN A 135 -5.97 -2.99 1.75
N LEU A 136 -6.76 -2.74 0.70
CA LEU A 136 -7.87 -1.79 0.76
C LEU A 136 -8.96 -2.23 1.75
N THR A 137 -9.36 -3.50 1.73
CA THR A 137 -10.34 -4.04 2.70
C THR A 137 -9.85 -3.85 4.12
N LEU A 138 -8.58 -4.19 4.40
CA LEU A 138 -7.96 -3.96 5.70
C LEU A 138 -7.94 -2.46 6.04
N ASN A 139 -7.55 -1.59 5.11
CA ASN A 139 -7.55 -0.14 5.31
C ASN A 139 -8.94 0.39 5.71
N VAL A 140 -10.00 -0.08 5.05
CA VAL A 140 -11.38 0.30 5.35
C VAL A 140 -11.79 -0.19 6.74
N VAL A 141 -11.48 -1.45 7.09
CA VAL A 141 -11.79 -2.01 8.42
C VAL A 141 -11.12 -1.16 9.51
N TYR A 142 -9.81 -0.90 9.39
CA TYR A 142 -9.10 -0.01 10.31
C TYR A 142 -9.71 1.38 10.36
N GLY A 143 -10.06 1.95 9.21
CA GLY A 143 -10.75 3.23 9.10
C GLY A 143 -12.07 3.27 9.86
N VAL A 144 -12.87 2.20 9.83
CA VAL A 144 -14.12 2.09 10.61
C VAL A 144 -13.85 2.08 12.11
N PHE A 145 -12.86 1.31 12.58
CA PHE A 145 -12.47 1.32 14.00
C PHE A 145 -12.03 2.70 14.47
N ILE A 146 -11.19 3.39 13.69
CA ILE A 146 -10.75 4.75 14.00
C ILE A 146 -11.94 5.72 13.98
N LEU A 147 -12.81 5.64 12.98
CA LEU A 147 -14.00 6.49 12.87
C LEU A 147 -14.92 6.35 14.08
N GLN A 148 -15.18 5.11 14.51
CA GLN A 148 -15.95 4.82 15.71
C GLN A 148 -15.24 5.34 16.96
N GLY A 149 -13.91 5.17 17.05
CA GLY A 149 -13.11 5.70 18.14
C GLY A 149 -13.18 7.23 18.22
N VAL A 150 -13.22 7.92 17.07
CA VAL A 150 -13.37 9.38 17.02
C VAL A 150 -14.78 9.78 17.45
N SER A 151 -15.80 9.05 17.01
CA SER A 151 -17.20 9.34 17.37
C SER A 151 -17.43 9.25 18.88
N LYS A 152 -16.84 8.25 19.52
CA LYS A 152 -16.93 8.00 20.96
C LYS A 152 -15.87 8.73 21.81
N GLY A 153 -14.97 9.49 21.19
CA GLY A 153 -13.94 10.24 21.91
C GLY A 153 -12.81 9.40 22.53
N MET A 154 -12.63 8.16 22.07
CA MET A 154 -11.67 7.20 22.63
C MET A 154 -10.25 7.31 22.04
N GLN A 155 -9.93 8.37 21.29
CA GLN A 155 -8.64 8.47 20.59
C GLN A 155 -7.45 8.47 21.55
N GLU A 156 -7.59 9.13 22.70
CA GLU A 156 -6.56 9.20 23.76
C GLU A 156 -6.80 8.18 24.87
N SER A 157 -7.71 7.22 24.67
CA SER A 157 -8.01 6.21 25.67
C SER A 157 -6.93 5.12 25.69
N LYS A 158 -6.65 4.63 26.90
CA LYS A 158 -5.80 3.46 27.15
C LYS A 158 -6.55 2.13 26.98
N LEU A 159 -7.86 2.19 26.77
CA LEU A 159 -8.69 1.00 26.58
C LEU A 159 -8.39 0.34 25.25
N PRO A 160 -8.52 -1.00 25.14
CA PRO A 160 -8.41 -1.70 23.88
C PRO A 160 -9.36 -1.14 22.83
N VAL A 161 -8.95 -1.11 21.56
CA VAL A 161 -9.78 -0.55 20.48
C VAL A 161 -11.10 -1.30 20.31
N ALA A 162 -11.16 -2.60 20.65
CA ALA A 162 -12.40 -3.38 20.62
C ALA A 162 -13.50 -2.80 21.54
N CYS A 163 -13.14 -2.07 22.59
CA CYS A 163 -14.08 -1.43 23.51
C CYS A 163 -14.89 -0.31 22.87
N VAL A 164 -14.51 0.13 21.65
CA VAL A 164 -15.29 1.09 20.87
C VAL A 164 -16.72 0.62 20.61
N TRP A 165 -17.02 -0.68 20.67
CA TRP A 165 -18.39 -1.18 20.48
C TRP A 165 -19.18 -1.31 21.78
N VAL A 166 -18.52 -1.22 22.94
CA VAL A 166 -19.12 -1.47 24.25
C VAL A 166 -19.33 -0.17 25.04
N VAL A 167 -18.38 0.76 24.95
CA VAL A 167 -18.43 2.02 25.72
C VAL A 167 -19.53 2.94 25.16
N GLY A 168 -20.27 3.59 26.06
CA GLY A 168 -21.32 4.56 25.74
C GLY A 168 -20.76 5.89 25.20
N ASP A 169 -21.62 6.73 24.65
CA ASP A 169 -21.21 8.01 24.04
C ASP A 169 -20.79 9.03 25.10
N GLU A 170 -19.49 9.13 25.38
CA GLU A 170 -18.96 10.23 26.21
C GLU A 170 -18.78 11.52 25.39
N GLY A 171 -19.77 12.41 25.51
CA GLY A 171 -19.65 13.88 25.43
C GLY A 171 -19.08 14.49 24.14
N LYS A 172 -19.94 15.02 23.28
CA LYS A 172 -19.62 15.71 22.00
C LYS A 172 -18.75 16.98 22.19
N GLY A 173 -17.47 16.92 21.77
CA GLY A 173 -16.56 18.08 21.68
C GLY A 173 -16.38 18.63 20.26
N ASN A 174 -16.15 19.94 20.13
CA ASN A 174 -16.16 20.71 18.86
C ASN A 174 -15.02 20.37 17.86
N GLN A 175 -13.86 19.85 18.32
CA GLN A 175 -12.75 19.43 17.45
C GLN A 175 -12.91 18.01 16.85
N ARG A 176 -13.90 17.23 17.30
CA ARG A 176 -14.14 15.86 16.80
C ARG A 176 -14.62 15.84 15.34
N GLY A 177 -15.34 16.88 14.90
CA GLY A 177 -15.91 16.97 13.56
C GLY A 177 -14.86 16.94 12.44
N LEU A 178 -13.73 17.65 12.62
CA LEU A 178 -12.68 17.72 11.60
C LEU A 178 -11.95 16.37 11.43
N SER A 179 -11.62 15.70 12.53
CA SER A 179 -10.99 14.38 12.49
C SER A 179 -11.93 13.30 11.95
N TYR A 180 -13.22 13.38 12.30
CA TYR A 180 -14.26 12.48 11.80
C TYR A 180 -14.44 12.63 10.28
N VAL A 181 -14.69 13.85 9.81
CA VAL A 181 -14.87 14.15 8.38
C VAL A 181 -13.59 13.79 7.61
N GLY A 182 -12.41 14.13 8.14
CA GLY A 182 -11.14 13.77 7.52
C GLY A 182 -10.99 12.26 7.33
N THR A 183 -11.37 11.46 8.33
CA THR A 183 -11.28 9.99 8.26
C THR A 183 -12.23 9.42 7.19
N VAL A 184 -13.48 9.91 7.13
CA VAL A 184 -14.44 9.51 6.10
C VAL A 184 -13.94 9.85 4.70
N VAL A 185 -13.42 11.07 4.52
CA VAL A 185 -12.88 11.53 3.23
C VAL A 185 -11.72 10.65 2.78
N VAL A 186 -10.80 10.28 3.68
CA VAL A 186 -9.66 9.41 3.34
C VAL A 186 -10.13 8.01 2.91
N ILE A 187 -11.10 7.42 3.61
CA ILE A 187 -11.65 6.10 3.27
C ILE A 187 -12.29 6.13 1.87
N ILE A 188 -13.14 7.13 1.60
CA ILE A 188 -13.80 7.29 0.30
C ILE A 188 -12.76 7.54 -0.80
N ALA A 189 -11.79 8.42 -0.55
CA ALA A 189 -10.73 8.74 -1.51
C ALA A 189 -9.92 7.49 -1.88
N ASN A 190 -9.51 6.66 -0.91
CA ASN A 190 -8.78 5.43 -1.20
C ASN A 190 -9.59 4.45 -2.05
N ALA A 191 -10.88 4.26 -1.73
CA ALA A 191 -11.76 3.40 -2.50
C ALA A 191 -11.94 3.89 -3.95
N LEU A 192 -12.17 5.20 -4.12
CA LEU A 192 -12.31 5.82 -5.44
C LEU A 192 -11.02 5.74 -6.25
N VAL A 193 -9.88 6.10 -5.66
CA VAL A 193 -8.57 6.03 -6.34
C VAL A 193 -8.27 4.60 -6.78
N PHE A 194 -8.50 3.61 -5.91
CA PHE A 194 -8.29 2.21 -6.27
C PHE A 194 -9.21 1.78 -7.41
N ALA A 195 -10.49 2.09 -7.35
CA ALA A 195 -11.44 1.77 -8.43
C ALA A 195 -11.04 2.41 -9.76
N LEU A 196 -10.63 3.69 -9.74
CA LEU A 196 -10.15 4.41 -10.91
C LEU A 196 -8.85 3.82 -11.47
N ALA A 197 -7.87 3.48 -10.62
CA ALA A 197 -6.61 2.85 -11.02
C ALA A 197 -6.86 1.46 -11.65
N SER A 198 -7.78 0.70 -11.08
CA SER A 198 -8.19 -0.63 -11.56
C SER A 198 -8.91 -0.55 -12.89
N TRP A 199 -9.85 0.40 -13.02
CA TRP A 199 -10.56 0.70 -14.25
C TRP A 199 -9.59 1.14 -15.36
N TYR A 200 -8.66 2.03 -15.02
CA TYR A 200 -7.63 2.50 -15.91
C TYR A 200 -6.76 1.37 -16.49
N LEU A 201 -6.44 0.36 -15.69
CA LEU A 201 -5.67 -0.81 -16.13
C LEU A 201 -6.41 -1.66 -17.19
N HIS A 202 -7.74 -1.65 -17.19
CA HIS A 202 -8.57 -2.45 -18.09
C HIS A 202 -9.02 -1.68 -19.35
N LEU A 203 -8.87 -0.36 -19.37
CA LEU A 203 -9.23 0.47 -20.53
C LEU A 203 -8.30 0.18 -21.73
N ARG A 204 -8.92 -0.13 -22.88
CA ARG A 204 -8.23 -0.57 -24.12
C ARG A 204 -7.56 0.57 -24.90
N THR A 205 -8.01 1.81 -24.74
CA THR A 205 -7.56 2.96 -25.54
C THR A 205 -7.26 4.14 -24.63
N GLN A 206 -6.02 4.65 -24.67
CA GLN A 206 -5.50 5.60 -23.68
C GLN A 206 -4.98 6.90 -24.33
N LYS A 207 -5.89 7.69 -24.92
CA LYS A 207 -5.53 8.97 -25.58
C LYS A 207 -4.95 10.02 -24.61
N PHE A 208 -5.17 9.89 -23.30
CA PHE A 208 -4.69 10.82 -22.27
C PHE A 208 -3.77 10.17 -21.21
N ILE A 209 -3.05 9.10 -21.59
CA ILE A 209 -2.20 8.30 -20.70
C ILE A 209 -1.21 9.16 -19.88
N ASN A 210 -0.51 10.09 -20.52
CA ASN A 210 0.55 10.88 -19.88
C ASN A 210 -0.01 11.87 -18.85
N ILE A 211 -1.15 12.51 -19.14
CA ILE A 211 -1.78 13.46 -18.22
C ILE A 211 -2.26 12.72 -16.97
N ILE A 212 -2.92 11.58 -17.14
CA ILE A 212 -3.41 10.75 -16.02
C ILE A 212 -2.24 10.26 -15.17
N LYS A 213 -1.13 9.82 -15.78
CA LYS A 213 0.09 9.41 -15.05
C LYS A 213 0.65 10.55 -14.20
N ILE A 214 0.76 11.77 -14.73
CA ILE A 214 1.30 12.93 -14.00
C ILE A 214 0.38 13.35 -12.86
N ILE A 215 -0.92 13.50 -13.11
CA ILE A 215 -1.88 13.89 -12.07
C ILE A 215 -1.94 12.80 -10.98
N GLY A 216 -1.97 11.54 -11.39
CA GLY A 216 -2.02 10.40 -10.49
C GLY A 216 -0.79 10.31 -9.60
N ILE A 217 0.43 10.46 -10.14
CA ILE A 217 1.65 10.42 -9.31
C ILE A 217 1.73 11.60 -8.34
N LEU A 218 1.29 12.81 -8.74
CA LEU A 218 1.23 13.97 -7.86
C LEU A 218 0.25 13.75 -6.71
N LEU A 219 -0.94 13.22 -7.02
CA LEU A 219 -1.96 12.89 -6.01
C LEU A 219 -1.45 11.82 -5.03
N MET A 220 -0.81 10.76 -5.54
CA MET A 220 -0.25 9.70 -4.69
C MET A 220 0.92 10.22 -3.84
N ALA A 221 1.78 11.07 -4.39
CA ALA A 221 2.87 11.69 -3.64
C ALA A 221 2.34 12.58 -2.51
N ALA A 222 1.33 13.42 -2.78
CA ALA A 222 0.71 14.27 -1.76
C ALA A 222 0.07 13.43 -0.64
N SER A 223 -0.67 12.38 -1.00
CA SER A 223 -1.28 11.44 -0.04
C SER A 223 -0.22 10.73 0.82
N ALA A 224 0.84 10.22 0.20
CA ALA A 224 1.93 9.55 0.89
C ALA A 224 2.69 10.48 1.84
N VAL A 225 3.00 11.71 1.42
CA VAL A 225 3.63 12.71 2.28
C VAL A 225 2.71 13.05 3.46
N GLY A 226 1.42 13.26 3.22
CA GLY A 226 0.45 13.52 4.29
C GLY A 226 0.38 12.39 5.31
N ALA A 227 0.31 11.14 4.86
CA ALA A 227 0.31 9.96 5.72
C ALA A 227 1.63 9.81 6.50
N ALA A 228 2.77 10.01 5.86
CA ALA A 228 4.09 9.92 6.50
C ALA A 228 4.29 11.01 7.55
N VAL A 229 3.98 12.27 7.24
CA VAL A 229 4.06 13.39 8.20
C VAL A 229 3.15 13.12 9.40
N ARG A 230 1.91 12.70 9.16
CA ARG A 230 0.95 12.40 10.24
C ARG A 230 1.40 11.20 11.09
N CYS A 231 2.02 10.19 10.47
CA CYS A 231 2.61 9.07 11.18
C CYS A 231 3.77 9.52 12.08
N ILE A 232 4.67 10.37 11.57
CA ILE A 232 5.81 10.89 12.34
C ILE A 232 5.37 11.72 13.54
N ILE A 233 4.38 12.60 13.34
CA ILE A 233 3.85 13.47 14.39
C ILE A 233 3.07 12.67 15.44
N ALA A 234 2.41 11.58 15.07
CA ALA A 234 1.63 10.79 16.03
C ALA A 234 2.47 9.78 16.82
N SER A 235 3.61 9.32 16.29
CA SER A 235 4.33 8.18 16.87
C SER A 235 5.26 8.55 18.03
N ASP A 236 5.26 7.71 19.07
CA ASP A 236 6.19 7.83 20.20
C ASP A 236 7.65 7.52 19.81
N ALA A 237 7.85 6.68 18.79
CA ALA A 237 9.16 6.36 18.23
C ALA A 237 9.97 7.60 17.80
N PHE A 238 9.32 8.71 17.45
CA PHE A 238 9.97 9.99 17.13
C PHE A 238 9.82 11.06 18.22
N GLY A 239 9.27 10.70 19.39
CA GLY A 239 9.16 11.57 20.57
C GLY A 239 7.89 12.42 20.66
N ASN A 240 6.90 12.20 19.78
CA ASN A 240 5.64 12.95 19.72
C ASN A 240 4.42 12.07 20.07
N GLY A 241 4.61 11.06 20.92
CA GLY A 241 3.64 9.98 21.17
C GLY A 241 2.25 10.41 21.70
N PRO A 242 1.42 9.44 22.11
CA PRO A 242 0.09 9.73 22.64
C PRO A 242 0.16 10.60 23.91
N SER A 243 -0.97 11.18 24.34
CA SER A 243 -1.03 12.08 25.50
C SER A 243 -0.66 11.41 26.84
N TYR A 244 -0.49 10.09 26.85
CA TYR A 244 -0.08 9.29 27.99
C TYR A 244 1.28 8.61 27.75
N GLU A 245 2.04 8.42 28.81
CA GLU A 245 3.33 7.72 28.75
C GLU A 245 3.12 6.20 28.62
N LEU A 246 3.86 5.59 27.69
CA LEU A 246 3.96 4.14 27.57
C LEU A 246 4.83 3.59 28.71
N SER A 247 4.52 2.39 29.21
CA SER A 247 5.22 1.80 30.36
C SER A 247 6.69 1.47 30.09
N ASP A 248 7.09 1.43 28.83
CA ASP A 248 8.39 1.02 28.35
C ASP A 248 8.79 1.81 27.10
N GLN A 249 10.10 1.87 26.83
CA GLN A 249 10.67 2.62 25.71
C GLN A 249 10.92 1.76 24.46
N GLY A 250 10.18 0.66 24.30
CA GLY A 250 10.40 -0.32 23.21
C GLY A 250 10.23 0.28 21.81
N GLU A 251 9.35 1.26 21.65
CA GLU A 251 9.13 1.96 20.37
C GLU A 251 10.31 2.85 19.95
N ARG A 252 11.03 3.42 20.94
CA ARG A 252 12.20 4.29 20.74
C ARG A 252 13.51 3.52 20.62
N GLY A 253 13.60 2.39 21.34
CA GLY A 253 14.76 1.49 21.30
C GLY A 253 14.92 0.79 19.96
N TRP A 254 16.10 0.22 19.73
CA TRP A 254 16.39 -0.62 18.57
C TRP A 254 16.31 -2.11 18.95
N GLY A 255 15.41 -2.84 18.32
CA GLY A 255 15.28 -4.29 18.44
C GLY A 255 15.62 -5.04 17.14
N PHE A 256 15.79 -6.35 17.23
CA PHE A 256 16.07 -7.20 16.07
C PHE A 256 15.02 -7.05 14.94
N GLY A 257 13.72 -7.08 15.27
CA GLY A 257 12.65 -6.97 14.26
C GLY A 257 12.61 -5.61 13.54
N GLN A 258 12.94 -4.54 14.26
CA GLN A 258 13.04 -3.19 13.71
C GLN A 258 14.26 -3.04 12.78
N LEU A 259 15.41 -3.60 13.15
CA LEU A 259 16.60 -3.63 12.31
C LEU A 259 16.39 -4.51 11.08
N LEU A 260 15.78 -5.69 11.28
CA LEU A 260 15.44 -6.61 10.19
C LEU A 260 14.53 -5.92 9.16
N SER A 261 13.51 -5.18 9.63
CA SER A 261 12.62 -4.43 8.75
C SER A 261 13.37 -3.44 7.85
N LEU A 262 14.45 -2.81 8.35
CA LEU A 262 15.32 -1.96 7.54
C LEU A 262 16.23 -2.76 6.59
N LEU A 263 16.77 -3.89 7.02
CA LEU A 263 17.65 -4.72 6.21
C LEU A 263 16.93 -5.31 4.98
N VAL A 264 15.64 -5.62 5.08
CA VAL A 264 14.86 -6.14 3.94
C VAL A 264 14.80 -5.11 2.79
N LEU A 265 14.96 -3.80 3.04
CA LEU A 265 15.08 -2.79 1.96
C LEU A 265 16.30 -3.01 1.05
N LEU A 266 17.29 -3.80 1.47
CA LEU A 266 18.44 -4.12 0.64
C LEU A 266 18.11 -5.21 -0.39
N PHE A 267 17.08 -6.03 -0.20
CA PHE A 267 16.77 -7.13 -1.12
C PHE A 267 16.47 -6.67 -2.56
N PRO A 268 15.68 -5.61 -2.79
CA PRO A 268 15.50 -5.07 -4.13
C PRO A 268 16.81 -4.55 -4.76
N ILE A 269 17.74 -4.05 -3.94
CA ILE A 269 19.06 -3.57 -4.41
C ILE A 269 19.94 -4.75 -4.82
N VAL A 270 19.96 -5.83 -4.04
CA VAL A 270 20.69 -7.07 -4.39
C VAL A 270 20.17 -7.60 -5.73
N SER A 271 18.84 -7.67 -5.90
CA SER A 271 18.22 -8.07 -7.17
C SER A 271 18.62 -7.17 -8.33
N MET A 272 18.77 -5.87 -8.10
CA MET A 272 19.25 -4.92 -9.11
C MET A 272 20.71 -5.18 -9.49
N VAL A 273 21.59 -5.48 -8.53
CA VAL A 273 23.00 -5.78 -8.79
C VAL A 273 23.15 -7.06 -9.60
N GLU A 274 22.36 -8.10 -9.31
CA GLU A 274 22.33 -9.36 -10.08
C GLU A 274 21.91 -9.12 -11.54
N ILE A 275 20.92 -8.25 -11.76
CA ILE A 275 20.51 -7.85 -13.13
C ILE A 275 21.63 -7.09 -13.84
N MET A 276 22.32 -6.18 -13.15
CA MET A 276 23.44 -5.43 -13.73
C MET A 276 24.65 -6.32 -14.05
N ARG A 277 24.88 -7.37 -13.27
CA ARG A 277 25.91 -8.39 -13.53
C ARG A 277 25.55 -9.34 -14.66
N GLY A 278 24.28 -9.37 -15.07
CA GLY A 278 23.79 -10.23 -16.14
C GLY A 278 23.35 -11.62 -15.67
N ASP A 279 23.31 -11.86 -14.35
CA ASP A 279 22.88 -13.13 -13.76
C ASP A 279 21.36 -13.34 -13.96
N ILE A 280 20.59 -12.25 -14.08
CA ILE A 280 19.14 -12.26 -14.32
C ILE A 280 18.82 -11.49 -15.61
N LYS A 281 18.29 -12.20 -16.63
CA LYS A 281 17.78 -11.57 -17.86
C LYS A 281 16.37 -11.00 -17.62
N VAL A 282 16.20 -9.70 -17.81
CA VAL A 282 14.90 -9.02 -17.71
C VAL A 282 14.31 -8.84 -19.12
N ALA A 283 13.06 -9.25 -19.31
CA ALA A 283 12.38 -9.06 -20.58
C ALA A 283 12.29 -7.55 -20.93
N PRO A 284 12.58 -7.15 -22.18
CA PRO A 284 12.46 -5.76 -22.59
C PRO A 284 11.01 -5.29 -22.50
N CYS A 285 10.81 -4.03 -22.12
CA CYS A 285 9.52 -3.35 -22.26
C CYS A 285 9.37 -2.88 -23.71
N ASP A 286 8.34 -3.37 -24.39
CA ASP A 286 8.00 -2.95 -25.75
C ASP A 286 6.95 -1.83 -25.69
N PHE A 287 7.28 -0.67 -26.25
CA PHE A 287 6.37 0.47 -26.38
C PHE A 287 5.64 0.52 -27.71
N SER A 288 5.86 -0.46 -28.60
CA SER A 288 5.27 -0.46 -29.93
C SER A 288 3.80 -0.91 -29.93
N ASP A 289 2.97 -0.21 -29.16
CA ASP A 289 1.53 -0.13 -29.44
C ASP A 289 1.36 0.77 -30.69
N GLY A 290 1.49 0.19 -31.90
CA GLY A 290 0.86 0.74 -33.11
C GLY A 290 1.73 1.18 -34.30
N LYS A 291 3.02 0.81 -34.40
CA LYS A 291 3.71 0.83 -35.71
C LYS A 291 3.76 -0.58 -36.27
N MET A 292 2.76 -0.90 -37.10
CA MET A 292 2.84 -1.98 -38.08
C MET A 292 3.87 -1.53 -39.13
N GLY A 293 5.14 -1.62 -38.75
CA GLY A 293 6.28 -1.34 -39.61
C GLY A 293 6.68 -2.64 -40.29
N ASP A 294 6.38 -2.71 -41.58
CA ASP A 294 6.87 -3.70 -42.53
C ASP A 294 8.37 -3.93 -42.31
N SER A 295 8.72 -5.08 -41.74
CA SER A 295 10.08 -5.59 -41.70
C SER A 295 10.00 -7.10 -41.64
N THR A 296 10.13 -7.66 -42.83
CA THR A 296 10.41 -9.05 -43.13
C THR A 296 11.59 -9.55 -42.28
N GLU A 297 11.49 -10.82 -41.87
CA GLU A 297 12.54 -11.72 -41.38
C GLU A 297 12.74 -11.93 -39.86
N MET A 298 12.27 -13.12 -39.46
CA MET A 298 12.79 -14.06 -38.44
C MET A 298 12.99 -13.59 -37.00
N GLY A 299 12.05 -13.99 -36.14
CA GLY A 299 12.26 -14.06 -34.69
C GLY A 299 11.00 -14.39 -33.91
N ASN A 300 10.58 -15.65 -33.95
CA ASN A 300 9.40 -16.22 -33.28
C ASN A 300 9.46 -16.11 -31.74
N TYR A 301 9.24 -14.91 -31.17
CA TYR A 301 9.03 -14.71 -29.74
C TYR A 301 7.59 -14.23 -29.49
N ARG A 302 6.73 -15.19 -29.16
CA ARG A 302 5.36 -15.07 -28.63
C ARG A 302 4.98 -13.66 -28.11
N SER A 303 4.48 -12.81 -29.01
CA SER A 303 3.68 -11.61 -28.69
C SER A 303 2.20 -11.99 -28.63
N SER A 304 1.87 -13.03 -27.87
CA SER A 304 0.47 -13.43 -27.68
C SER A 304 -0.04 -12.77 -26.42
N TYR A 305 -0.83 -11.70 -26.60
CA TYR A 305 -1.90 -11.37 -25.67
C TYR A 305 -2.66 -12.67 -25.36
N GLN A 306 -2.46 -13.25 -24.18
CA GLN A 306 -3.25 -14.41 -23.76
C GLN A 306 -4.62 -13.92 -23.31
N PRO A 307 -5.72 -14.22 -24.04
CA PRO A 307 -7.05 -13.89 -23.56
C PRO A 307 -7.38 -14.73 -22.33
N ASN A 308 -8.21 -14.15 -21.46
CA ASN A 308 -8.66 -14.75 -20.21
C ASN A 308 -9.42 -16.07 -20.50
N PRO A 309 -9.01 -17.23 -19.94
CA PRO A 309 -9.61 -18.53 -20.31
C PRO A 309 -11.08 -18.67 -19.91
N PHE A 310 -11.58 -17.81 -19.01
CA PHE A 310 -12.95 -17.90 -18.51
C PHE A 310 -13.99 -17.10 -19.31
N PHE A 311 -13.60 -16.19 -20.21
CA PHE A 311 -14.57 -15.27 -20.84
C PHE A 311 -14.27 -14.87 -22.30
N GLY A 312 -13.55 -15.67 -23.09
CA GLY A 312 -13.53 -15.39 -24.53
C GLY A 312 -12.61 -16.26 -25.37
N SER A 313 -13.20 -17.24 -26.05
CA SER A 313 -12.74 -17.71 -27.36
C SER A 313 -13.85 -18.50 -28.06
N GLN A 314 -14.87 -17.82 -28.57
CA GLN A 314 -15.60 -18.36 -29.74
C GLN A 314 -14.75 -18.07 -30.98
N THR A 315 -13.73 -18.89 -31.19
CA THR A 315 -12.91 -18.86 -32.39
C THR A 315 -13.59 -19.60 -33.53
N ASN A 316 -14.02 -18.84 -34.53
CA ASN A 316 -13.91 -19.18 -35.96
C ASN A 316 -14.29 -20.61 -36.39
N LEU A 317 -15.50 -21.06 -36.08
CA LEU A 317 -16.12 -22.21 -36.73
C LEU A 317 -17.08 -21.70 -37.80
N PHE A 318 -16.54 -21.38 -38.98
CA PHE A 318 -17.15 -21.50 -40.32
C PHE A 318 -16.37 -20.63 -41.32
N LYS A 319 -15.30 -21.19 -41.89
CA LYS A 319 -14.80 -20.78 -43.21
C LYS A 319 -14.55 -22.04 -44.03
N ARG A 320 -15.54 -22.36 -44.86
CA ARG A 320 -15.57 -23.20 -46.08
C ARG A 320 -14.36 -24.11 -46.30
N GLY A 321 -14.60 -25.42 -46.15
CA GLY A 321 -13.93 -26.46 -46.93
C GLY A 321 -14.65 -26.65 -48.26
N VAL A 322 -13.85 -27.00 -49.26
CA VAL A 322 -14.13 -27.25 -50.70
C VAL A 322 -15.35 -28.12 -50.95
#